data_AF-A0A923H9E9-F1
#
_entry.id   AF-A0A923H9E9-F1
#
_cell.length_a   1.000
_cell.length_b   1.000
_cell.length_c   1.000
_cell.angle_alpha   90.00
_cell.angle_beta   90.00
_cell.angle_gamma   90.00
#
_symmetry.space_group_name_H-M   'P 1'
#
loop_
_entity.id
_entity.type
_entity.pdbx_description
1 polymer ?
#
loop_
_entity_poly.entity_id
_entity_poly.type
_entity_poly.pdbx_seq_one_letter_code
_entity_poly.pdbx_strand_id
1 'polypeptide(L)'
;MKRINLLYGFLVIVNILLASVLVVILILLVIPDFLYQKTYPNETFGIFKHFVVFLRGTLLLFGLFKIQQGLISIIKHGFYNTISESKFKRGGFFLILVGVTSIAFNIILKGEFQATVLITNFVQSFFVILVGLGLYVLADFIKSGGKLKEENDLTI
;
A
#
# COMPACT_ATOMS: atom_id res chain seq x y z
N MET A 1 9.87 -18.13 13.11
CA MET A 1 9.78 -18.11 11.63
C MET A 1 8.42 -18.53 11.05
N LYS A 2 7.75 -19.58 11.56
CA LYS A 2 6.43 -20.03 11.04
C LYS A 2 5.38 -18.90 10.89
N ARG A 3 5.28 -17.99 11.87
CA ARG A 3 4.36 -16.84 11.84
C ARG A 3 4.68 -15.84 10.72
N ILE A 4 5.96 -15.56 10.46
CA ILE A 4 6.41 -14.66 9.40
C ILE A 4 6.15 -15.28 8.02
N ASN A 5 6.36 -16.61 7.88
CA ASN A 5 6.01 -17.33 6.65
C ASN A 5 4.51 -17.26 6.37
N LEU A 6 3.66 -17.41 7.40
CA LEU A 6 2.21 -17.26 7.25
C LEU A 6 1.85 -15.86 6.77
N LEU A 7 2.41 -14.81 7.41
CA LEU A 7 2.15 -13.43 7.03
C LEU A 7 2.62 -13.13 5.59
N TYR A 8 3.78 -13.65 5.20
CA TYR A 8 4.28 -13.55 3.82
C TYR A 8 3.32 -14.23 2.83
N GLY A 9 2.89 -15.46 3.10
CA GLY A 9 1.96 -16.20 2.25
C GLY A 9 0.62 -15.50 2.12
N PHE A 10 0.10 -14.97 3.23
CA PHE A 10 -1.12 -14.15 3.23
C PHE A 10 -0.96 -12.90 2.34
N LEU A 11 0.14 -12.17 2.46
CA LEU A 11 0.40 -10.99 1.62
C LEU A 11 0.58 -11.33 0.14
N VAL A 12 1.15 -12.49 -0.19
CA VAL A 12 1.21 -12.97 -1.59
C VAL A 12 -0.20 -13.12 -2.15
N ILE A 13 -1.11 -13.77 -1.41
CA ILE A 13 -2.50 -13.97 -1.84
C ILE A 13 -3.19 -12.61 -2.01
N VAL A 14 -3.06 -11.70 -1.04
CA VAL A 14 -3.64 -10.36 -1.11
C VAL A 14 -3.11 -9.59 -2.32
N ASN A 15 -1.82 -9.64 -2.61
CA ASN A 15 -1.21 -8.97 -3.76
C ASN A 15 -1.69 -9.54 -5.09
N ILE A 16 -1.85 -10.86 -5.20
CA ILE A 16 -2.41 -11.50 -6.40
C ILE A 16 -3.85 -11.07 -6.63
N LEU A 17 -4.68 -11.09 -5.57
CA LEU A 17 -6.08 -10.65 -5.65
C LEU A 17 -6.19 -9.16 -6.00
N LEU A 18 -5.34 -8.31 -5.40
CA LEU A 18 -5.33 -6.89 -5.73
C LEU A 18 -4.88 -6.67 -7.18
N ALA A 19 -3.83 -7.36 -7.64
CA ALA A 19 -3.36 -7.28 -9.01
C ALA A 19 -4.44 -7.72 -10.01
N SER A 20 -5.18 -8.80 -9.73
CA SER A 20 -6.26 -9.25 -10.61
C SER A 20 -7.39 -8.22 -10.69
N VAL A 21 -7.79 -7.63 -9.56
CA VAL A 21 -8.77 -6.53 -9.54
C VAL A 21 -8.29 -5.33 -10.36
N LEU A 22 -7.01 -4.96 -10.25
CA LEU A 22 -6.45 -3.85 -11.04
C LEU A 22 -6.44 -4.16 -12.54
N VAL A 23 -6.16 -5.40 -12.94
CA VAL A 23 -6.25 -5.83 -14.34
C VAL A 23 -7.69 -5.72 -14.84
N VAL A 24 -8.68 -6.15 -14.04
CA VAL A 24 -10.10 -6.02 -14.39
C VAL A 24 -10.50 -4.56 -14.54
N ILE A 25 -10.11 -3.68 -13.62
CA ILE A 25 -10.37 -2.23 -13.71
C ILE A 25 -9.72 -1.65 -14.97
N LEU A 26 -8.48 -2.04 -15.27
CA LEU A 26 -7.76 -1.55 -16.45
C LEU A 26 -8.48 -1.93 -17.74
N ILE A 27 -8.87 -3.19 -17.89
CA ILE A 27 -9.47 -3.73 -19.12
C ILE A 27 -10.92 -3.28 -19.30
N LEU A 28 -11.72 -3.30 -18.22
CA LEU A 28 -13.17 -3.05 -18.33
C LEU A 28 -13.55 -1.58 -18.19
N LEU A 29 -12.73 -0.76 -17.51
CA LEU A 29 -13.08 0.62 -17.20
C LEU A 29 -12.09 1.58 -17.85
N VAL A 30 -10.81 1.52 -17.48
CA VAL A 30 -9.81 2.51 -17.90
C VAL A 30 -9.62 2.52 -19.42
N ILE A 31 -9.32 1.38 -20.04
CA ILE A 31 -9.09 1.30 -21.49
C ILE A 31 -10.33 1.75 -22.29
N PRO A 32 -11.55 1.23 -22.00
CA PRO A 32 -12.76 1.66 -22.69
C PRO A 32 -13.06 3.15 -22.54
N ASP A 33 -12.82 3.74 -21.36
CA ASP A 33 -13.06 5.17 -21.16
C ASP A 33 -12.20 6.04 -22.06
N PHE A 34 -10.93 5.67 -22.26
CA PHE A 34 -10.03 6.37 -23.17
C PHE A 34 -10.32 6.08 -24.64
N LEU A 35 -10.61 4.81 -25.00
CA LEU A 35 -10.85 4.42 -26.39
C LEU A 35 -12.15 4.97 -26.95
N TYR A 36 -13.22 4.91 -26.16
CA TYR A 36 -14.56 5.34 -26.59
C TYR A 36 -14.91 6.76 -26.15
N GLN A 37 -13.97 7.46 -25.49
CA GLN A 37 -14.16 8.82 -24.97
C GLN A 37 -15.46 8.97 -24.17
N LYS A 38 -15.77 7.98 -23.33
CA LYS A 38 -17.02 7.95 -22.57
C LYS A 38 -17.12 9.17 -21.66
N THR A 39 -18.04 10.05 -21.97
CA THR A 39 -18.26 11.26 -21.18
C THR A 39 -19.12 10.94 -19.96
N TYR A 40 -18.61 11.32 -18.80
CA TYR A 40 -19.33 11.24 -17.53
C TYR A 40 -19.66 12.67 -17.07
N PRO A 41 -20.73 13.29 -17.59
CA PRO A 41 -20.99 14.72 -17.40
C PRO A 41 -21.28 15.11 -15.95
N ASN A 42 -21.69 14.15 -15.12
CA ASN A 42 -22.03 14.38 -13.71
C ASN A 42 -20.89 13.96 -12.75
N GLU A 43 -19.73 13.58 -13.28
CA GLU A 43 -18.59 13.08 -12.50
C GLU A 43 -17.44 14.08 -12.53
N THR A 44 -16.90 14.44 -11.37
CA THR A 44 -15.87 15.49 -11.17
C THR A 44 -14.59 15.22 -11.98
N PHE A 45 -14.23 13.96 -12.17
CA PHE A 45 -13.05 13.57 -12.96
C PHE A 45 -13.38 13.13 -14.40
N GLY A 46 -14.65 13.11 -14.79
CA GLY A 46 -15.08 12.70 -16.12
C GLY A 46 -14.45 11.37 -16.57
N ILE A 47 -13.82 11.39 -17.76
CA ILE A 47 -13.12 10.25 -18.37
C ILE A 47 -11.97 9.72 -17.48
N PHE A 48 -11.35 10.56 -16.65
CA PHE A 48 -10.20 10.18 -15.84
C PHE A 48 -10.56 9.49 -14.52
N LYS A 49 -11.85 9.39 -14.16
CA LYS A 49 -12.29 8.85 -12.86
C LYS A 49 -11.71 7.46 -12.60
N HIS A 50 -11.91 6.51 -13.52
CA HIS A 50 -11.42 5.15 -13.34
C HIS A 50 -9.89 5.06 -13.43
N PHE A 51 -9.24 5.93 -14.19
CA PHE A 51 -7.78 6.02 -14.24
C PHE A 51 -7.18 6.45 -12.89
N VAL A 52 -7.79 7.43 -12.22
CA VAL A 52 -7.36 7.87 -10.87
C VAL A 52 -7.53 6.74 -9.85
N VAL A 53 -8.65 6.01 -9.91
CA VAL A 53 -8.89 4.83 -9.05
C VAL A 53 -7.84 3.75 -9.30
N PHE A 54 -7.55 3.44 -10.57
CA PHE A 54 -6.52 2.49 -10.96
C PHE A 54 -5.14 2.89 -10.40
N LEU A 55 -4.74 4.15 -10.58
CA LEU A 55 -3.44 4.66 -10.12
C LEU A 55 -3.28 4.54 -8.60
N ARG A 56 -4.33 4.88 -7.83
CA ARG A 56 -4.34 4.72 -6.36
C ARG A 56 -4.19 3.25 -5.96
N GLY A 57 -4.87 2.35 -6.67
CA GLY A 57 -4.75 0.92 -6.43
C GLY A 57 -3.36 0.36 -6.78
N THR A 58 -2.75 0.82 -7.87
CA THR A 58 -1.36 0.48 -8.21
C THR A 58 -0.37 0.95 -7.14
N LEU A 59 -0.58 2.15 -6.60
CA LEU A 59 0.23 2.69 -5.51
C LEU A 59 0.14 1.83 -4.24
N LEU A 60 -1.07 1.37 -3.89
CA LEU A 60 -1.29 0.43 -2.78
C LEU A 60 -0.57 -0.89 -3.04
N LEU A 61 -0.69 -1.46 -4.24
CA LEU A 61 0.00 -2.69 -4.63
C LEU A 61 1.52 -2.55 -4.47
N PHE A 62 2.11 -1.41 -4.88
CA PHE A 62 3.53 -1.16 -4.67
C PHE A 62 3.92 -1.13 -3.19
N GLY A 63 3.12 -0.49 -2.33
CA GLY A 63 3.33 -0.48 -0.89
C GLY A 63 3.33 -1.89 -0.30
N LEU A 64 2.30 -2.68 -0.60
CA LEU A 64 2.19 -4.08 -0.15
C LEU A 64 3.31 -4.96 -0.68
N PHE A 65 3.72 -4.77 -1.93
CA PHE A 65 4.85 -5.51 -2.50
C PHE A 65 6.18 -5.20 -1.80
N LYS A 66 6.42 -3.94 -1.38
CA LYS A 66 7.60 -3.61 -0.56
C LYS A 66 7.56 -4.29 0.80
N ILE A 67 6.40 -4.35 1.46
CA ILE A 67 6.22 -5.07 2.73
C ILE A 67 6.53 -6.56 2.54
N GLN A 68 5.98 -7.18 1.49
CA GLN A 68 6.27 -8.57 1.13
C GLN A 68 7.78 -8.79 0.90
N GLN A 69 8.47 -7.87 0.23
CA GLN A 69 9.93 -7.90 0.07
C GLN A 69 10.70 -7.78 1.40
N GLY A 70 10.16 -7.03 2.37
CA GLY A 70 10.73 -6.95 3.72
C GLY A 70 10.63 -8.29 4.44
N LEU A 71 9.46 -8.93 4.38
CA LEU A 71 9.23 -10.23 5.01
C LEU A 71 10.08 -11.35 4.42
N ILE A 72 10.19 -11.43 3.08
CA ILE A 72 11.06 -12.45 2.46
C ILE A 72 12.53 -12.26 2.83
N SER A 73 12.98 -11.02 3.03
CA SER A 73 14.34 -10.76 3.51
C SER A 73 14.56 -11.36 4.90
N ILE A 74 13.61 -11.20 5.82
CA ILE A 74 13.67 -11.81 7.16
C ILE A 74 13.68 -13.33 7.05
N ILE A 75 12.83 -13.90 6.18
CA ILE A 75 12.75 -15.35 5.99
C ILE A 75 14.07 -15.92 5.46
N LYS A 76 14.66 -15.28 4.46
CA LYS A 76 15.92 -15.73 3.83
C LYS A 76 17.11 -15.65 4.77
N HIS A 77 17.21 -14.59 5.57
CA HIS A 77 18.37 -14.39 6.45
C HIS A 77 18.15 -14.97 7.86
N GLY A 78 16.92 -15.34 8.22
CA GLY A 78 16.60 -15.90 9.54
C GLY A 78 16.43 -14.85 10.65
N PHE A 79 16.73 -13.58 10.39
CA PHE A 79 16.63 -12.47 11.34
C PHE A 79 16.31 -11.14 10.63
N TYR A 80 15.94 -10.14 11.41
CA TYR A 80 15.70 -8.78 10.91
C TYR A 80 17.01 -8.10 10.50
N ASN A 81 17.03 -7.51 9.30
CA ASN A 81 18.23 -6.93 8.69
C ASN A 81 17.98 -5.56 8.05
N THR A 82 19.05 -4.88 7.65
CA THR A 82 19.01 -3.56 6.99
C THR A 82 18.20 -3.55 5.69
N ILE A 83 18.17 -4.68 4.96
CA ILE A 83 17.32 -4.83 3.77
C ILE A 83 15.84 -4.79 4.18
N SER A 84 15.45 -5.56 5.19
CA SER A 84 14.08 -5.60 5.69
C SER A 84 13.64 -4.24 6.26
N GLU A 85 14.51 -3.54 6.99
CA GLU A 85 14.30 -2.15 7.44
C GLU A 85 13.94 -1.25 6.26
N SER A 86 14.82 -1.19 5.25
CA SER A 86 14.64 -0.32 4.09
C SER A 86 13.36 -0.63 3.32
N LYS A 87 13.01 -1.91 3.19
CA LYS A 87 11.77 -2.34 2.53
C LYS A 87 10.53 -1.95 3.33
N PHE A 88 10.53 -2.09 4.65
CA PHE A 88 9.41 -1.64 5.48
C PHE A 88 9.26 -0.12 5.49
N LYS A 89 10.35 0.66 5.55
CA LYS A 89 10.28 2.13 5.42
C LYS A 89 9.66 2.55 4.09
N ARG A 90 10.10 1.95 2.99
CA ARG A 90 9.52 2.23 1.67
C ARG A 90 8.06 1.79 1.58
N GLY A 91 7.70 0.63 2.13
CA GLY A 91 6.33 0.16 2.20
C GLY A 91 5.43 1.12 2.99
N GLY A 92 5.90 1.55 4.16
CA GLY A 92 5.22 2.55 5.00
C GLY A 92 5.02 3.88 4.28
N PHE A 93 6.05 4.37 3.57
CA PHE A 93 5.95 5.58 2.75
C PHE A 93 4.83 5.49 1.71
N PHE A 94 4.78 4.37 0.95
CA PHE A 94 3.73 4.16 -0.04
C PHE A 94 2.34 4.09 0.59
N LEU A 95 2.18 3.43 1.74
CA LEU A 95 0.89 3.41 2.45
C LEU A 95 0.47 4.81 2.91
N ILE A 96 1.39 5.61 3.47
CA ILE A 96 1.09 7.00 3.84
C ILE A 96 0.67 7.79 2.60
N LEU A 97 1.37 7.64 1.47
CA LEU A 97 1.03 8.31 0.22
C LEU A 97 -0.37 7.89 -0.27
N VAL A 98 -0.72 6.60 -0.19
CA VAL A 98 -2.08 6.11 -0.48
C VAL A 98 -3.11 6.80 0.42
N GLY A 99 -2.87 6.85 1.73
CA GLY A 99 -3.80 7.47 2.67
C GLY A 99 -3.99 8.97 2.41
N VAL A 100 -2.92 9.72 2.20
CA VAL A 100 -2.96 11.17 1.91
C VAL A 100 -3.67 11.44 0.58
N THR A 101 -3.34 10.71 -0.48
CA THR A 101 -4.02 10.86 -1.77
C THR A 101 -5.49 10.43 -1.70
N SER A 102 -5.84 9.48 -0.85
CA SER A 102 -7.22 9.08 -0.59
C SER A 102 -8.01 10.17 0.11
N ILE A 103 -7.43 10.82 1.11
CA ILE A 103 -8.01 12.00 1.78
C ILE A 103 -8.26 13.11 0.77
N ALA A 104 -7.26 13.47 -0.05
CA ALA A 104 -7.40 14.50 -1.07
C ALA A 104 -8.52 14.15 -2.07
N PHE A 105 -8.58 12.90 -2.52
CA PHE A 105 -9.62 12.42 -3.43
C PHE A 105 -11.02 12.52 -2.81
N ASN A 106 -11.19 12.13 -1.54
CA ASN A 106 -12.49 12.23 -0.86
C ASN A 106 -12.95 13.68 -0.67
N ILE A 107 -12.01 14.62 -0.43
CA ILE A 107 -12.33 16.05 -0.34
C ILE A 107 -12.83 16.59 -1.68
N ILE A 108 -12.17 16.20 -2.78
CA ILE A 108 -12.54 16.62 -4.13
C ILE A 108 -13.93 16.07 -4.50
N LEU A 109 -14.18 14.79 -4.21
CA LEU A 109 -15.44 14.10 -4.55
C LEU A 109 -16.54 14.19 -3.49
N LYS A 110 -16.42 15.11 -2.52
CA LYS A 110 -17.37 15.18 -1.41
C LYS A 110 -18.83 15.38 -1.84
N GLY A 111 -19.05 16.01 -3.00
CA GLY A 111 -20.38 16.24 -3.58
C GLY A 111 -20.99 15.02 -4.26
N GLU A 112 -20.19 13.98 -4.56
CA GLU A 112 -20.65 12.75 -5.22
C GLU A 112 -21.03 11.65 -4.23
N PHE A 113 -20.56 11.74 -2.99
CA PHE A 113 -20.75 10.68 -1.98
C PHE A 113 -21.80 11.04 -0.95
N GLN A 114 -22.56 10.03 -0.51
CA GLN A 114 -23.35 10.12 0.70
C GLN A 114 -22.44 10.32 1.92
N ALA A 115 -22.91 11.05 2.93
CA ALA A 115 -22.13 11.37 4.14
C ALA A 115 -21.57 10.12 4.84
N THR A 116 -22.34 9.02 4.88
CA THR A 116 -21.92 7.75 5.49
C THR A 116 -20.74 7.11 4.74
N VAL A 117 -20.77 7.13 3.39
CA VAL A 117 -19.70 6.64 2.53
C VAL A 117 -18.45 7.50 2.70
N LEU A 118 -18.63 8.81 2.74
CA LEU A 118 -17.53 9.76 2.91
C LEU A 118 -16.81 9.54 4.25
N ILE A 119 -17.55 9.45 5.36
CA ILE A 119 -16.98 9.15 6.69
C ILE A 119 -16.21 7.83 6.66
N THR A 120 -16.79 6.78 6.08
CA THR A 120 -16.14 5.47 5.96
C THR A 120 -14.82 5.57 5.20
N ASN A 121 -14.80 6.28 4.07
CA ASN A 121 -13.60 6.46 3.26
C ASN A 121 -12.51 7.25 4.01
N PHE A 122 -12.87 8.25 4.82
CA PHE A 122 -11.92 8.97 5.66
C PHE A 122 -11.31 8.06 6.73
N VAL A 123 -12.14 7.30 7.45
CA VAL A 123 -11.67 6.36 8.48
C VAL A 123 -10.70 5.35 7.87
N GLN A 124 -11.05 4.76 6.72
CA GLN A 124 -10.16 3.85 6.01
C GLN A 124 -8.85 4.53 5.61
N SER A 125 -8.90 5.77 5.13
CA SER A 125 -7.70 6.52 4.74
C SER A 125 -6.78 6.77 5.94
N PHE A 126 -7.32 7.16 7.09
CA PHE A 126 -6.54 7.32 8.32
C PHE A 126 -5.95 5.99 8.80
N PHE A 127 -6.71 4.91 8.73
CA PHE A 127 -6.21 3.59 9.10
C PHE A 127 -5.00 3.18 8.23
N VAL A 128 -5.07 3.41 6.91
CA VAL A 128 -3.94 3.14 6.01
C VAL A 128 -2.70 3.97 6.38
N ILE A 129 -2.87 5.24 6.75
CA ILE A 129 -1.77 6.09 7.25
C ILE A 129 -1.18 5.52 8.54
N LEU A 130 -2.02 5.13 9.50
CA LEU A 130 -1.57 4.55 10.76
C LEU A 130 -0.78 3.26 10.56
N VAL A 131 -1.23 2.38 9.65
CA VAL A 131 -0.46 1.18 9.27
C VAL A 131 0.88 1.57 8.65
N GLY A 132 0.89 2.59 7.78
CA GLY A 132 2.13 3.12 7.20
C GLY A 132 3.12 3.65 8.25
N LEU A 133 2.65 4.41 9.24
CA LEU A 133 3.44 4.89 10.37
C LEU A 133 3.93 3.74 11.26
N GLY A 134 3.09 2.72 11.49
CA GLY A 134 3.47 1.52 12.22
C GLY A 134 4.65 0.78 11.57
N LEU A 135 4.75 0.79 10.23
CA LEU A 135 5.90 0.22 9.52
C LEU A 135 7.19 1.05 9.68
N TYR A 136 7.09 2.38 9.82
CA TYR A 136 8.23 3.21 10.16
C TYR A 136 8.77 2.88 11.55
N VAL A 137 7.87 2.80 12.53
CA VAL A 137 8.21 2.41 13.91
C VAL A 137 8.86 1.03 13.93
N LEU A 138 8.28 0.05 13.23
CA LEU A 138 8.86 -1.29 13.09
C LEU A 138 10.25 -1.25 12.47
N ALA A 139 10.46 -0.45 11.43
CA ALA A 139 11.76 -0.33 10.80
C ALA A 139 12.81 0.29 11.74
N ASP A 140 12.45 1.26 12.57
CA ASP A 140 13.37 1.84 13.55
C ASP A 140 13.72 0.86 14.68
N PHE A 141 12.79 -0.01 15.08
CA PHE A 141 13.09 -1.14 15.96
C PHE A 141 14.07 -2.13 15.31
N ILE A 142 13.87 -2.45 14.02
CA ILE A 142 14.80 -3.33 13.28
C ILE A 142 16.19 -2.72 13.19
N LYS A 143 16.29 -1.42 12.92
CA LYS A 143 17.57 -0.70 12.86
C LYS A 143 18.32 -0.79 14.17
N SER A 144 17.61 -0.56 15.28
CA SER A 144 18.19 -0.58 16.63
C SER A 144 18.61 -2.00 17.03
N GLY A 145 17.77 -3.00 16.77
CA GLY A 145 18.10 -4.41 17.02
C GLY A 145 19.20 -4.97 16.11
N GLY A 146 19.29 -4.49 14.87
CA GLY A 146 20.35 -4.86 13.94
C GLY A 146 21.73 -4.37 14.40
N LYS A 147 21.82 -3.12 14.86
CA LYS A 147 23.06 -2.55 15.41
C LYS A 147 23.59 -3.34 16.61
N LEU A 148 22.71 -3.70 17.54
CA LEU A 148 23.09 -4.47 18.72
C LEU A 148 23.66 -5.86 18.37
N LYS A 149 23.14 -6.49 17.32
CA LYS A 149 23.65 -7.78 16.85
C LYS A 149 24.99 -7.64 16.14
N GLU A 150 25.15 -6.60 15.32
CA GLU A 150 26.41 -6.30 14.63
C GLU A 150 27.55 -5.99 15.62
N GLU A 151 27.27 -5.22 16.69
CA GLU A 151 28.23 -4.97 17.76
C GLU A 151 28.61 -6.27 18.51
N ASN A 152 27.64 -7.14 18.80
CA ASN A 152 27.91 -8.40 19.48
C ASN A 152 28.73 -9.37 18.61
N ASP A 153 28.47 -9.43 17.30
CA ASP A 153 29.22 -10.26 16.35
C ASP A 153 30.64 -9.72 16.07
N LEU A 154 30.92 -8.44 16.36
CA LEU A 154 32.26 -7.83 16.27
C LEU A 154 33.12 -8.01 17.54
N THR A 155 32.51 -8.42 18.65
CA THR A 155 33.17 -8.53 19.96
C THR A 155 33.55 -9.97 20.32
N ILE A 156 33.03 -10.97 19.59
CA ILE A 156 33.33 -12.40 19.75
C ILE A 156 34.27 -12.84 18.63
#